data_AF-A0A7L3WKS4-F1
#
_entry.id   AF-A0A7L3WKS4-F1
#
_cell.length_a   1.000
_cell.length_b   1.000
_cell.length_c   1.000
_cell.angle_alpha   90.00
_cell.angle_beta   90.00
_cell.angle_gamma   90.00
#
_symmetry.space_group_name_H-M   'P 1'
#
loop_
_entity.id
_entity.type
_entity.pdbx_description
1 polymer ?
#
loop_
_entity_poly.entity_id
_entity_poly.type
_entity_poly.pdbx_seq_one_letter_code
_entity_poly.pdbx_strand_id
1 'polypeptide(L)' 'LTSLFFTSFFSLKKSPSDCSNFDKEFLNEKPRLSCADRALINSMDQNMFSNFSFVNPKMEKIFS' A
#
# COMPACT_ATOMS: atom_id res chain seq x y z
N LEU A 1 -24.30 -28.73 -12.00
CA LEU A 1 -24.25 -27.73 -13.10
C LEU A 1 -24.43 -26.30 -12.59
N THR A 2 -23.82 -25.94 -11.45
CA THR A 2 -23.87 -24.58 -10.89
C THR A 2 -22.56 -24.28 -10.16
N SER A 3 -21.48 -24.12 -10.92
CA SER A 3 -20.22 -23.58 -10.41
C SER A 3 -19.43 -22.97 -11.56
N LEU A 4 -19.96 -21.90 -12.16
CA LEU A 4 -19.27 -21.20 -13.26
C LEU A 4 -19.77 -19.75 -13.48
N PHE A 5 -20.26 -19.08 -12.44
CA PHE A 5 -20.73 -17.67 -12.55
C PHE A 5 -20.22 -16.77 -11.42
N PHE A 6 -18.95 -16.89 -11.01
CA PHE A 6 -18.38 -15.93 -10.06
C PHE A 6 -17.02 -15.34 -10.46
N THR A 7 -16.67 -15.40 -11.76
CA THR A 7 -15.50 -14.69 -12.29
C THR A 7 -15.83 -13.91 -13.57
N SER A 8 -17.00 -13.25 -13.63
CA SER A 8 -17.36 -12.39 -14.76
C SER A 8 -17.06 -10.90 -14.53
N PHE A 9 -16.28 -10.55 -13.50
CA PHE A 9 -15.77 -9.19 -13.34
C PHE A 9 -14.25 -9.17 -13.54
N PHE A 10 -13.81 -8.95 -14.78
CA PHE A 10 -12.40 -8.67 -15.06
C PHE A 10 -12.12 -7.21 -14.72
N SER A 11 -11.22 -6.96 -13.76
CA SER A 11 -10.69 -5.61 -13.52
C SER A 11 -9.95 -5.16 -14.76
N LEU A 12 -10.46 -4.09 -15.38
CA LEU A 12 -9.84 -3.52 -16.58
C LEU A 12 -8.56 -2.80 -16.15
N LYS A 13 -7.40 -3.39 -16.44
CA LYS A 13 -6.09 -2.73 -16.29
C LYS A 13 -5.43 -2.57 -17.65
N LYS A 14 -5.06 -1.33 -17.99
CA LYS A 14 -4.46 -0.98 -19.29
C LYS A 14 -2.94 -1.13 -19.31
N SER A 15 -2.28 -1.03 -18.14
CA SER A 15 -0.83 -1.16 -17.97
C SER A 15 -0.49 -1.56 -16.52
N PRO A 16 0.76 -1.96 -16.22
CA PRO A 16 1.18 -2.26 -14.85
C PRO A 16 1.02 -1.08 -13.87
N SER A 17 1.04 0.16 -14.37
CA SER A 17 0.89 1.39 -13.58
C SER A 17 -0.52 2.00 -13.66
N ASP A 18 -1.49 1.31 -14.28
CA ASP A 18 -2.84 1.85 -14.44
C ASP A 18 -3.58 1.97 -13.10
N CYS A 19 -3.98 3.19 -12.77
CA CYS A 19 -4.71 3.52 -11.55
C CYS A 19 -6.21 3.73 -11.80
N SER A 20 -6.75 3.39 -12.97
CA SER A 20 -8.15 3.64 -13.34
C SER A 20 -9.21 3.00 -12.41
N ASN A 21 -8.82 1.97 -11.64
CA ASN A 21 -9.68 1.29 -10.67
C ASN A 21 -9.61 1.90 -9.25
N PHE A 22 -8.86 2.99 -9.06
CA PHE A 22 -8.80 3.72 -7.79
C PHE A 22 -9.68 4.98 -7.85
N ASP A 23 -10.25 5.36 -6.72
CA ASP A 23 -11.07 6.57 -6.63
C ASP A 23 -10.28 7.83 -6.93
N LYS A 24 -10.89 8.72 -7.72
CA LYS A 24 -10.25 9.96 -8.17
C LYS A 24 -9.92 10.91 -7.03
N GLU A 25 -10.62 10.83 -5.90
CA GLU A 25 -10.35 11.65 -4.72
C GLU A 25 -8.91 11.47 -4.25
N PHE A 26 -8.44 10.23 -4.13
CA PHE A 26 -7.05 9.92 -3.74
C PHE A 26 -6.06 10.22 -4.86
N LEU A 27 -6.43 9.97 -6.12
CA LEU A 27 -5.51 10.20 -7.26
C LEU A 27 -5.26 11.68 -7.54
N ASN A 28 -6.23 12.54 -7.25
CA ASN A 28 -6.13 13.98 -7.43
C ASN A 28 -5.33 14.65 -6.32
N GLU A 29 -5.19 13.99 -5.17
CA GLU A 29 -4.35 14.46 -4.09
C GLU A 29 -2.87 14.28 -4.45
N LYS A 30 -2.07 15.35 -4.37
CA LYS A 30 -0.62 15.24 -4.57
C LYS A 30 -0.02 14.41 -3.44
N PRO A 31 0.83 13.40 -3.76
CA PRO A 31 1.47 12.57 -2.74
C PRO A 31 2.34 13.44 -1.84
N ARG A 32 2.08 13.41 -0.54
CA ARG A 32 2.81 14.18 0.47
C ARG A 32 2.87 13.41 1.79
N LEU A 33 3.93 13.67 2.57
CA LEU A 33 4.01 13.23 3.96
C LEU A 33 3.42 14.32 4.85
N SER A 34 2.42 13.95 5.67
CA SER A 34 1.87 14.86 6.67
C SER A 34 2.89 15.14 7.77
N CYS A 35 2.90 16.36 8.29
CA CYS A 35 3.69 16.69 9.47
C CYS A 35 3.10 15.98 10.70
N ALA A 36 3.97 15.40 11.52
CA ALA A 36 3.59 14.78 12.78
C ALA A 36 4.00 15.68 13.97
N ASP A 37 3.26 15.58 15.06
CA ASP A 37 3.57 16.29 16.30
C ASP A 37 4.83 15.68 16.95
N ARG A 38 5.89 16.49 17.04
CA ARG A 38 7.17 16.08 17.63
C ARG A 38 7.06 15.77 19.12
N ALA A 39 6.24 16.51 19.87
CA ALA A 39 6.08 16.28 21.29
C ALA A 39 5.44 14.89 21.52
N LEU A 40 4.42 14.58 20.71
CA LEU A 40 3.78 13.26 20.73
C LEU A 40 4.77 12.16 20.38
N ILE A 41 5.50 12.27 19.26
CA ILE A 41 6.50 11.28 18.83
C ILE A 41 7.54 11.04 19.93
N ASN A 42 8.06 12.10 20.54
CA ASN A 42 9.11 12.00 21.56
C ASN A 42 8.61 11.37 22.88
N SER A 43 7.31 11.50 23.18
CA SER A 43 6.69 10.90 24.36
C SER A 43 6.29 9.44 24.16
N MET A 44 6.29 8.94 22.92
CA MET A 44 5.81 7.61 22.59
C MET A 44 6.88 6.55 22.88
N ASP A 45 6.47 5.42 23.47
CA ASP A 45 7.36 4.27 23.66
C ASP A 45 7.80 3.69 22.31
N GLN A 46 9.07 3.88 21.98
CA GLN A 46 9.64 3.43 20.71
C GLN A 46 9.71 1.89 20.61
N ASN A 47 9.70 1.18 21.74
CA ASN A 47 9.70 -0.29 21.73
C ASN A 47 8.38 -0.88 21.22
N MET A 48 7.32 -0.07 21.10
CA MET A 48 6.07 -0.46 20.47
C MET A 48 6.27 -0.95 19.03
N PHE A 49 7.32 -0.48 18.34
CA PHE A 49 7.66 -0.87 16.97
C PHE A 49 8.86 -1.84 16.92
N SER A 50 9.23 -2.46 18.05
CA SER A 50 10.28 -3.49 18.07
C SER A 50 9.91 -4.66 17.14
N ASN A 51 10.90 -5.14 16.38
CA ASN A 51 10.72 -6.20 15.37
C ASN A 51 9.66 -5.89 14.27
N PHE A 52 9.37 -4.60 14.02
CA PHE A 52 8.44 -4.19 12.97
C PHE A 52 8.97 -4.48 11.56
N SER A 53 10.27 -4.32 11.35
CA SER A 53 10.90 -4.45 10.03
C SER A 53 10.85 -5.89 9.52
N PHE A 54 10.32 -6.07 8.31
CA PHE A 54 10.30 -7.34 7.58
C PHE A 54 10.70 -7.10 6.12
N VAL A 55 11.57 -7.97 5.59
CA VAL A 55 11.92 -7.98 4.16
C VAL A 55 11.61 -9.36 3.61
N ASN A 56 10.87 -9.41 2.50
CA ASN A 56 10.65 -10.64 1.76
C ASN A 56 11.97 -11.02 1.06
N PRO A 57 12.49 -12.26 1.19
CA PRO A 57 13.73 -12.68 0.53
C PRO A 57 13.72 -12.52 -1.00
N LYS A 58 12.54 -12.52 -1.64
CA LYS A 58 12.42 -12.21 -3.08
C LYS A 58 12.71 -10.75 -3.39
N MET A 59 12.42 -9.85 -2.46
CA MET A 59 12.67 -8.40 -2.58
C MET A 59 14.13 -8.05 -2.32
N GLU A 60 14.86 -8.81 -1.50
CA GLU A 60 16.29 -8.58 -1.24
C GLU A 60 17.10 -8.52 -2.54
N LYS A 61 16.75 -9.35 -3.53
CA LYS A 61 17.38 -9.39 -4.86
C LYS A 61 17.14 -8.16 -5.73
N ILE A 62 16.13 -7.35 -5.42
CA ILE A 62 15.81 -6.11 -6.15
C ILE A 62 16.66 -4.95 -5.61
N PHE A 63 17.08 -5.04 -4.35
CA PHE A 63 17.86 -4.01 -3.65
C PHE A 63 19.36 -4.32 -3.56
N SER A 64 19.80 -5.51 -4.02
CA SER A 64 21.20 -5.93 -4.15
C SER A 64 21.82 -5.49 -5.47
#